data_AF-Q6E0J6-F1
#
_entry.id   AF-Q6E0J6-F1
#
_cell.length_a   1.000
_cell.length_b   1.000
_cell.length_c   1.000
_cell.angle_alpha   90.00
_cell.angle_beta   90.00
_cell.angle_gamma   90.00
#
_symmetry.space_group_name_H-M   'P 1'
#
loop_
_entity.id
_entity.type
_entity.pdbx_description
1 polymer ?
#
loop_
_entity_poly.entity_id
_entity_poly.type
_entity_poly.pdbx_seq_one_letter_code
_entity_poly.pdbx_strand_id
1 'polypeptide(L)'
;QQIGKSPAPPLELMQVNLDEKERFRDLKAQKSLNTISSSSEEVRAYFRREELLRYSIPDRAFSYTAADGKKSIVAPLRRCGGKPTSKARDHFMLKRDRPPHVTILCLVRDAAARLPGSIGTRADVCTLIRDSQYVVEHE
;
A
#
# COMPACT_ATOMS: atom_id res chain seq x y z
N GLN A 1 -11.74 9.52 20.15
CA GLN A 1 -12.07 10.23 18.89
C GLN A 1 -12.11 9.19 17.77
N GLN A 2 -13.30 8.86 17.27
CA GLN A 2 -13.50 7.87 16.21
C GLN A 2 -13.03 8.46 14.88
N ILE A 3 -11.87 8.01 14.41
CA ILE A 3 -11.41 8.32 13.05
C ILE A 3 -12.30 7.49 12.11
N GLY A 4 -12.88 8.17 11.11
CA GLY A 4 -13.93 7.67 10.23
C GLY A 4 -13.71 6.22 9.83
N LYS A 5 -14.71 5.38 10.14
CA LYS A 5 -14.74 3.99 9.70
C LYS A 5 -14.66 4.00 8.18
N SER A 6 -13.59 3.44 7.62
CA SER A 6 -13.60 3.08 6.20
C SER A 6 -14.80 2.15 5.97
N PRO A 7 -15.41 2.18 4.78
CA PRO A 7 -16.45 1.21 4.42
C PRO A 7 -15.95 -0.22 4.64
N ALA A 8 -16.86 -1.18 4.73
CA ALA A 8 -16.45 -2.58 4.88
C ALA A 8 -15.46 -2.95 3.75
N PRO A 9 -14.37 -3.66 4.07
CA PRO A 9 -13.44 -4.11 3.04
C PRO A 9 -14.15 -5.07 2.07
N PRO A 10 -13.76 -5.09 0.79
CA PRO A 10 -14.31 -6.02 -0.21
C PRO A 10 -14.28 -7.47 0.27
N LEU A 11 -15.32 -8.24 -0.04
CA LEU A 11 -15.42 -9.66 0.33
C LEU A 11 -14.28 -10.49 -0.27
N GLU A 12 -13.77 -10.10 -1.44
CA GLU A 12 -12.61 -10.74 -2.08
C GLU A 12 -11.39 -10.76 -1.15
N LEU A 13 -11.17 -9.72 -0.33
CA LEU A 13 -10.07 -9.69 0.63
C LEU A 13 -10.23 -10.70 1.77
N MET A 14 -11.47 -11.09 2.09
CA MET A 14 -11.77 -12.00 3.20
C MET A 14 -11.63 -13.48 2.83
N GLN A 15 -11.56 -13.81 1.54
CA GLN A 15 -11.57 -15.19 1.06
C GLN A 15 -10.16 -15.76 0.84
N VAL A 16 -9.12 -14.92 0.91
CA VAL A 16 -7.75 -15.26 0.54
C VAL A 16 -7.01 -15.86 1.75
N ASN A 17 -7.27 -17.13 2.05
CA ASN A 17 -6.40 -17.94 2.90
C ASN A 17 -5.28 -18.53 2.04
N LEU A 18 -4.21 -17.76 1.82
CA LEU A 18 -3.03 -18.27 1.16
C LEU A 18 -2.10 -18.94 2.18
N ASP A 19 -1.83 -20.23 2.00
CA ASP A 19 -0.76 -20.92 2.73
C ASP A 19 0.60 -20.32 2.34
N GLU A 20 1.38 -19.89 3.33
CA GLU A 20 2.66 -19.25 3.09
C GLU A 20 3.64 -20.19 2.38
N LYS A 21 3.66 -21.49 2.71
CA LYS A 21 4.59 -22.43 2.07
C LYS A 21 4.27 -22.62 0.59
N GLU A 22 3.00 -22.59 0.21
CA GLU A 22 2.60 -22.63 -1.19
C GLU A 22 3.00 -21.37 -1.95
N ARG A 23 2.76 -20.19 -1.37
CA ARG A 23 3.13 -18.90 -1.99
C ARG A 23 4.61 -18.79 -2.34
N PHE A 24 5.48 -19.33 -1.49
CA PHE A 24 6.93 -19.22 -1.63
C PHE A 24 7.60 -20.49 -2.19
N ARG A 25 6.83 -21.47 -2.69
CA ARG A 25 7.35 -22.76 -3.17
C ARG A 25 8.47 -22.61 -4.20
N ASP A 26 8.32 -21.70 -5.14
CA ASP A 26 9.24 -21.52 -6.27
C ASP A 26 10.28 -20.40 -6.06
N LEU A 27 10.44 -19.92 -4.82
CA LEU A 27 11.31 -18.76 -4.53
C LEU A 27 12.78 -19.01 -4.91
N LYS A 28 13.25 -20.27 -4.86
CA LYS A 28 14.61 -20.64 -5.27
C LYS A 28 14.79 -20.72 -6.79
N ALA A 29 13.71 -20.93 -7.53
CA ALA A 29 13.75 -21.12 -8.99
C ALA A 29 13.64 -19.78 -9.75
N GLN A 30 13.01 -18.76 -9.16
CA GLN A 30 12.71 -17.50 -9.84
C GLN A 30 13.25 -16.27 -9.09
N LYS A 31 14.10 -15.48 -9.76
CA LYS A 31 14.72 -14.26 -9.18
C LYS A 31 13.72 -13.15 -8.82
N SER A 32 12.57 -13.10 -9.50
CA SER A 32 11.50 -12.12 -9.27
C SER A 32 10.15 -12.81 -9.19
N LEU A 33 9.98 -13.68 -8.20
CA LEU A 33 8.72 -14.38 -7.94
C LEU A 33 7.65 -13.42 -7.43
N ASN A 34 6.53 -13.33 -8.14
CA ASN A 34 5.31 -12.69 -7.65
C ASN A 34 4.44 -13.77 -6.99
N THR A 35 4.14 -13.61 -5.71
CA THR A 35 3.40 -14.57 -4.87
C THR A 35 1.96 -14.13 -4.61
N ILE A 36 1.58 -12.98 -5.18
CA ILE A 36 0.24 -12.41 -5.07
C ILE A 36 -0.32 -12.10 -6.48
N SER A 37 -1.64 -12.19 -6.60
CA SER A 37 -2.35 -11.72 -7.79
C SER A 37 -2.37 -10.20 -7.84
N SER A 38 -2.57 -9.64 -9.04
CA SER A 38 -2.87 -8.20 -9.16
C SER A 38 -4.21 -7.88 -8.48
N SER A 39 -4.32 -6.69 -7.89
CA SER A 39 -5.54 -6.24 -7.22
C SER A 39 -6.69 -6.12 -8.21
N SER A 40 -7.88 -6.58 -7.82
CA SER A 40 -9.11 -6.29 -8.56
C SER A 40 -9.42 -4.79 -8.53
N GLU A 41 -10.31 -4.34 -9.44
CA GLU A 41 -10.71 -2.94 -9.46
C GLU A 41 -11.36 -2.50 -8.15
N GLU A 42 -12.17 -3.35 -7.53
CA GLU A 42 -12.83 -3.08 -6.25
C GLU A 42 -11.80 -2.94 -5.12
N VAL A 43 -10.84 -3.87 -5.03
CA VAL A 43 -9.76 -3.83 -4.04
C VAL A 43 -8.88 -2.58 -4.23
N ARG A 44 -8.55 -2.25 -5.48
CA ARG A 44 -7.78 -1.04 -5.82
C ARG A 44 -8.53 0.23 -5.44
N ALA A 45 -9.83 0.32 -5.74
CA ALA A 45 -10.68 1.45 -5.36
C ALA A 45 -10.82 1.59 -3.84
N TYR A 46 -10.94 0.47 -3.12
CA TYR A 46 -10.93 0.45 -1.66
C TYR A 46 -9.60 0.97 -1.10
N PHE A 47 -8.46 0.47 -1.61
CA PHE A 47 -7.14 0.95 -1.21
C PHE A 47 -6.95 2.44 -1.46
N ARG A 48 -7.33 2.97 -2.63
CA ARG A 48 -7.21 4.40 -2.94
C ARG A 48 -8.00 5.29 -1.96
N ARG A 49 -9.13 4.81 -1.42
CA ARG A 49 -9.86 5.49 -0.33
C ARG A 49 -9.09 5.47 0.99
N GLU A 50 -8.52 4.33 1.38
CA GLU A 50 -7.65 4.24 2.55
C GLU A 50 -6.41 5.14 2.40
N GLU A 51 -5.82 5.17 1.21
CA GLU A 51 -4.67 5.99 0.84
C GLU A 51 -4.98 7.49 1.00
N LEU A 52 -6.13 7.96 0.49
CA LEU A 52 -6.58 9.34 0.71
C LEU A 52 -6.68 9.72 2.19
N LEU A 53 -7.26 8.84 3.01
CA LEU A 53 -7.35 9.04 4.45
C LEU A 53 -5.97 9.04 5.11
N ARG A 54 -5.08 8.12 4.71
CA ARG A 54 -3.70 8.07 5.21
C ARG A 54 -2.98 9.40 5.03
N TYR A 55 -3.05 9.95 3.82
CA TYR A 55 -2.31 11.16 3.45
C TYR A 55 -2.98 12.45 3.96
N SER A 56 -4.25 12.41 4.40
CA SER A 56 -4.90 13.55 5.08
C SER A 56 -4.47 13.69 6.54
N ILE A 57 -3.99 12.61 7.18
CA ILE A 57 -3.47 12.59 8.56
C ILE A 57 -2.00 12.09 8.63
N PRO A 58 -1.03 12.83 8.04
CA PRO A 58 0.35 12.37 7.92
C PRO A 58 1.08 12.18 9.27
N ASP A 59 0.63 12.86 10.32
CA ASP A 59 1.26 12.83 11.65
C ASP A 59 0.78 11.67 12.54
N ARG A 60 -0.17 10.86 12.06
CA ARG A 60 -0.70 9.70 12.78
C ARG A 60 -0.32 8.39 12.12
N ALA A 61 -0.23 7.34 12.93
CA ALA A 61 -0.22 5.98 12.44
C ALA A 61 -1.57 5.67 11.76
N PHE A 62 -1.55 4.75 10.82
CA PHE A 62 -2.74 4.40 10.04
C PHE A 62 -2.82 2.89 9.86
N SER A 63 -4.03 2.35 9.84
CA SER A 63 -4.28 0.93 9.67
C SER A 63 -4.83 0.65 8.27
N TYR A 64 -4.03 0.00 7.43
CA TYR A 64 -4.47 -0.50 6.13
C TYR A 64 -5.15 -1.85 6.25
N THR A 65 -5.96 -2.18 5.25
CA THR A 65 -6.44 -3.55 5.03
C THR A 65 -5.50 -4.27 4.08
N ALA A 66 -4.94 -5.38 4.51
CA ALA A 66 -4.08 -6.24 3.71
C ALA A 66 -4.88 -7.10 2.72
N ALA A 67 -4.16 -7.72 1.80
CA ALA A 67 -4.73 -8.60 0.77
C ALA A 67 -5.47 -9.83 1.32
N ASP A 68 -5.20 -10.21 2.58
CA ASP A 68 -5.90 -11.28 3.33
C ASP A 68 -7.00 -10.73 4.27
N GLY A 69 -7.39 -9.47 4.10
CA GLY A 69 -8.44 -8.81 4.88
C GLY A 69 -8.03 -8.39 6.28
N LYS A 70 -6.82 -8.74 6.73
CA LYS A 70 -6.32 -8.36 8.06
C LYS A 70 -5.92 -6.89 8.09
N LYS A 71 -5.97 -6.30 9.30
CA LYS A 71 -5.50 -4.92 9.51
C LYS A 71 -4.00 -4.92 9.81
N SER A 72 -3.27 -4.00 9.18
CA SER A 72 -1.84 -3.80 9.41
C SER A 72 -1.53 -2.31 9.59
N ILE A 73 -0.63 -1.98 10.51
CA ILE A 73 -0.36 -0.59 10.93
C ILE A 73 0.91 -0.07 10.27
N VAL A 74 0.83 1.14 9.72
CA VAL A 74 1.99 1.92 9.28
C VAL A 74 2.24 3.08 10.24
N ALA A 75 3.54 3.37 10.45
CA ALA A 75 3.97 4.51 11.24
C ALA A 75 3.56 5.87 10.59
N PRO A 76 3.52 6.97 11.37
CA PRO A 76 3.40 8.33 10.86
C PRO A 76 4.37 8.65 9.72
N LEU A 77 3.93 9.41 8.72
CA LEU A 77 4.77 9.87 7.60
C LEU A 77 5.70 11.00 8.05
N ARG A 78 5.23 11.82 8.99
CA ARG A 78 5.98 12.90 9.60
C ARG A 78 6.44 12.49 10.98
N ARG A 79 7.73 12.70 11.26
CA ARG A 79 8.23 12.78 12.64
C ARG A 79 8.02 14.22 13.13
N CYS A 80 7.53 14.37 14.36
CA CYS A 80 7.40 15.67 15.02
C CYS A 80 8.75 16.42 14.94
N GLY A 81 8.80 17.56 14.25
CA GLY A 81 9.98 18.45 14.23
C GLY A 81 10.44 18.98 12.87
N GLY A 82 9.91 18.48 11.74
CA GLY A 82 10.28 18.97 10.40
C GLY A 82 9.32 20.04 9.86
N LYS A 83 9.85 21.19 9.38
CA LYS A 83 9.06 22.19 8.66
C LYS A 83 8.30 21.54 7.49
N PRO A 84 7.02 21.88 7.26
CA PRO A 84 6.30 21.34 6.12
C PRO A 84 6.92 21.79 4.80
N THR A 85 7.35 20.83 3.97
CA THR A 85 7.78 21.10 2.60
C THR A 85 6.55 21.49 1.79
N SER A 86 6.57 22.67 1.17
CA SER A 86 5.45 23.19 0.39
C SER A 86 5.30 22.53 -0.99
N LYS A 87 6.35 21.85 -1.48
CA LYS A 87 6.36 21.21 -2.80
C LYS A 87 6.80 19.75 -2.72
N ALA A 88 6.17 18.89 -3.50
CA ALA A 88 6.62 17.53 -3.72
C ALA A 88 7.97 17.54 -4.47
N ARG A 89 8.88 16.64 -4.11
CA ARG A 89 10.12 16.43 -4.87
C ARG A 89 9.79 15.72 -6.18
N ASP A 90 10.41 16.10 -7.29
CA ASP A 90 10.17 15.40 -8.56
C ASP A 90 10.59 13.93 -8.51
N HIS A 91 9.79 13.08 -9.14
CA HIS A 91 10.07 11.65 -9.28
C HIS A 91 9.31 11.10 -10.49
N PHE A 92 10.00 10.41 -11.41
CA PHE A 92 9.44 9.99 -12.70
C PHE A 92 8.21 9.07 -12.58
N MET A 93 8.17 8.20 -11.56
CA MET A 93 7.02 7.31 -11.33
C MET A 93 5.82 7.99 -10.65
N LEU A 94 5.95 9.23 -10.16
CA LEU A 94 4.92 9.86 -9.33
C LEU A 94 4.27 11.05 -10.02
N LYS A 95 2.95 11.17 -9.86
CA LYS A 95 2.18 12.31 -10.36
C LYS A 95 2.68 13.62 -9.75
N ARG A 96 2.67 14.70 -10.54
CA ARG A 96 3.11 16.04 -10.09
C ARG A 96 2.16 16.65 -9.07
N ASP A 97 0.86 16.46 -9.24
CA ASP A 97 -0.21 17.02 -8.38
C ASP A 97 -0.49 16.16 -7.14
N ARG A 98 0.55 15.65 -6.49
CA ARG A 98 0.41 14.82 -5.28
C ARG A 98 0.77 15.61 -4.03
N PRO A 99 0.25 15.23 -2.85
CA PRO A 99 0.68 15.82 -1.58
C PRO A 99 2.21 15.74 -1.39
N PRO A 100 2.87 16.79 -0.86
CA PRO A 100 4.34 16.84 -0.76
C PRO A 100 5.00 15.69 0.01
N HIS A 101 4.28 15.10 0.96
CA HIS A 101 4.71 13.98 1.79
C HIS A 101 4.51 12.61 1.10
N VAL A 102 3.88 12.55 -0.07
CA VAL A 102 3.83 11.33 -0.89
C VAL A 102 5.19 11.15 -1.58
N THR A 103 5.90 10.12 -1.14
CA THR A 103 7.19 9.68 -1.71
C THR A 103 7.14 8.20 -2.02
N ILE A 104 8.03 7.72 -2.90
CA ILE A 104 8.15 6.29 -3.19
C ILE A 104 8.36 5.48 -1.91
N LEU A 105 9.16 5.98 -0.97
CA LEU A 105 9.39 5.32 0.30
C LEU A 105 8.10 5.14 1.13
N CYS A 106 7.18 6.10 1.08
CA CYS A 106 5.90 5.99 1.76
C CYS A 106 4.99 4.97 1.08
N LEU A 107 4.92 5.00 -0.26
CA LEU A 107 4.17 4.01 -1.03
C LEU A 107 4.70 2.58 -0.84
N VAL A 108 6.03 2.40 -0.75
CA VAL A 108 6.65 1.10 -0.45
C VAL A 108 6.22 0.59 0.93
N ARG A 109 6.18 1.46 1.95
CA ARG A 109 5.73 1.08 3.31
C ARG A 109 4.25 0.71 3.32
N ASP A 110 3.43 1.49 2.62
CA ASP A 110 2.00 1.24 2.50
C ASP A 110 1.73 -0.08 1.76
N ALA A 111 2.46 -0.35 0.67
CA ALA A 111 2.42 -1.63 -0.03
C ALA A 111 2.86 -2.81 0.86
N ALA A 112 3.95 -2.66 1.62
CA ALA A 112 4.42 -3.69 2.55
C ALA A 112 3.40 -4.00 3.64
N ALA A 113 2.70 -3.00 4.18
CA ALA A 113 1.64 -3.21 5.16
C ALA A 113 0.42 -3.94 4.58
N ARG A 114 0.21 -3.88 3.25
CA ARG A 114 -0.88 -4.59 2.58
C ARG A 114 -0.54 -6.02 2.17
N LEU A 115 0.70 -6.47 2.37
CA LEU A 115 1.09 -7.85 2.03
C LEU A 115 0.31 -8.87 2.88
N PRO A 116 -0.12 -9.99 2.29
CA PRO A 116 -0.81 -11.03 3.04
C PRO A 116 0.14 -11.64 4.08
N GLY A 117 -0.31 -11.75 5.33
CA GLY A 117 0.53 -12.20 6.45
C GLY A 117 1.67 -11.24 6.82
N SER A 118 1.71 -10.01 6.28
CA SER A 118 2.86 -9.09 6.40
C SER A 118 4.17 -9.64 5.83
N ILE A 119 4.09 -10.62 4.93
CA ILE A 119 5.23 -11.27 4.28
C ILE A 119 5.03 -11.25 2.76
N GLY A 120 6.09 -10.94 2.02
CA GLY A 120 6.08 -10.91 0.56
C GLY A 120 7.45 -10.64 -0.03
N THR A 121 7.53 -10.68 -1.35
CA THR A 121 8.76 -10.43 -2.11
C THR A 121 8.84 -8.98 -2.58
N ARG A 122 10.01 -8.59 -3.12
CA ARG A 122 10.17 -7.31 -3.83
C ARG A 122 9.21 -7.19 -5.01
N ALA A 123 8.89 -8.29 -5.70
CA ALA A 123 7.95 -8.26 -6.83
C ALA A 123 6.52 -7.99 -6.34
N ASP A 124 6.11 -8.59 -5.21
CA ASP A 124 4.79 -8.35 -4.60
C ASP A 124 4.63 -6.86 -4.23
N VAL A 125 5.66 -6.26 -3.64
CA VAL A 125 5.67 -4.82 -3.32
C VAL A 125 5.54 -3.98 -4.59
N CYS A 126 6.26 -4.33 -5.67
CA CYS A 126 6.12 -3.65 -6.95
C CYS A 126 4.71 -3.78 -7.55
N THR A 127 4.07 -4.94 -7.41
CA THR A 127 2.67 -5.16 -7.82
C THR A 127 1.74 -4.21 -7.07
N LEU A 128 1.84 -4.16 -5.73
CA LEU A 128 0.96 -3.34 -4.89
C LEU A 128 1.20 -1.83 -5.02
N ILE A 129 2.42 -1.37 -5.26
CA ILE A 129 2.70 0.08 -5.45
C ILE A 129 1.90 0.65 -6.63
N ARG A 130 1.68 -0.14 -7.68
CA ARG A 130 0.94 0.29 -8.88
C ARG A 130 -0.53 0.59 -8.62
N ASP A 131 -1.09 0.11 -7.49
CA ASP A 131 -2.46 0.45 -7.10
C ASP A 131 -2.62 1.91 -6.67
N SER A 132 -1.52 2.56 -6.24
CA SER A 132 -1.53 3.93 -5.72
C SER A 132 -2.06 4.91 -6.75
N GLN A 133 -2.96 5.79 -6.31
CA GLN A 133 -3.49 6.83 -7.19
C GLN A 133 -2.44 7.92 -7.51
N TYR A 134 -1.31 7.94 -6.80
CA TYR A 134 -0.22 8.90 -7.00
C TYR A 134 0.91 8.38 -7.89
N VAL A 135 0.85 7.11 -8.30
CA VAL A 135 1.76 6.54 -9.30
C VAL A 135 1.23 6.89 -10.70
N VAL A 136 2.13 7.19 -11.63
CA VAL A 136 1.79 7.41 -13.03
C VAL A 136 1.35 6.07 -13.62
N GLU A 137 0.16 6.03 -14.21
CA GLU A 137 -0.29 4.87 -14.97
C GLU A 137 0.50 4.89 -16.29
N HIS A 138 1.35 3.88 -16.49
CA HIS A 138 2.01 3.65 -17.76
C HIS A 138 1.09 2.75 -18.58
N GLU A 139 0.50 3.32 -19.64
CA GLU A 139 -0.13 2.56 -20.73
C GLU A 139 0.93 1.78 -21.53
#